data_AF-A0A8T6TDR3-F1
#
_entry.id   AF-A0A8T6TDR3-F1
#
_cell.length_a   1.000
_cell.length_b   1.000
_cell.length_c   1.000
_cell.angle_alpha   90.00
_cell.angle_beta   90.00
_cell.angle_gamma   90.00
#
_symmetry.space_group_name_H-M   'P 1'
#
loop_
_entity.id
_entity.type
_entity.pdbx_description
1 polymer ?
#
loop_
_entity_poly.entity_id
_entity_poly.type
_entity_poly.pdbx_seq_one_letter_code
_entity_poly.pdbx_strand_id
1 'polypeptide(L)' 'MRRLDTRTVGGDLTRIAALYRQTGYFGTRVVPEIDEIEEEDGAIHVRYVVQRGDGILLDSVV' A
#
# COMPACT_ATOMS: atom_id res chain seq x y z
N MET A 1 -11.08 15.35 16.83
CA MET A 1 -11.09 14.21 15.88
C MET A 1 -10.20 14.56 14.71
N ARG A 2 -9.06 13.87 14.53
CA ARG A 2 -8.17 14.06 13.38
C ARG A 2 -8.77 13.33 12.16
N ARG A 3 -8.66 13.90 10.95
CA ARG A 3 -9.25 13.32 9.74
C ARG A 3 -8.17 12.72 8.85
N LEU A 4 -8.18 11.40 8.70
CA LEU A 4 -7.44 10.71 7.65
C LEU A 4 -8.28 10.73 6.35
N ASP A 5 -7.66 11.09 5.23
CA ASP A 5 -8.32 10.97 3.93
C ASP A 5 -8.19 9.54 3.40
N THR A 6 -9.26 8.76 3.55
CA THR A 6 -9.31 7.35 3.13
C THR A 6 -9.23 7.18 1.61
N ARG A 7 -9.59 8.21 0.82
CA ARG A 7 -9.45 8.16 -0.64
C ARG A 7 -7.99 8.26 -1.04
N THR A 8 -7.23 9.14 -0.38
CA THR A 8 -5.79 9.26 -0.60
C THR A 8 -5.09 7.95 -0.27
N VAL A 9 -5.34 7.39 0.92
CA VAL A 9 -4.77 6.10 1.33
C VAL A 9 -5.14 4.99 0.33
N GLY A 10 -6.41 4.87 -0.05
CA GLY A 10 -6.85 3.86 -1.02
C GLY A 10 -6.21 4.01 -2.41
N GLY A 11 -6.03 5.25 -2.87
CA GLY A 11 -5.32 5.56 -4.11
C GLY A 11 -3.86 5.15 -4.06
N ASP A 12 -3.18 5.41 -2.95
CA ASP A 12 -1.77 5.05 -2.75
C ASP A 12 -1.58 3.54 -2.69
N LEU A 13 -2.45 2.80 -1.99
CA LEU A 13 -2.44 1.32 -2.00
C LEU A 13 -2.49 0.76 -3.43
N THR A 14 -3.34 1.35 -4.27
CA THR A 14 -3.50 0.93 -5.67
C THR A 14 -2.24 1.24 -6.49
N ARG A 15 -1.66 2.43 -6.33
CA ARG A 15 -0.44 2.85 -7.03
C ARG A 15 0.76 2.01 -6.65
N ILE A 16 0.96 1.77 -5.35
CA ILE A 16 2.06 0.94 -4.83
C ILE A 16 1.91 -0.48 -5.38
N ALA A 17 0.73 -1.09 -5.29
CA ALA A 17 0.51 -2.43 -5.83
C ALA A 17 0.80 -2.48 -7.34
N ALA A 18 0.33 -1.51 -8.11
CA ALA A 18 0.56 -1.45 -9.56
C ALA A 18 2.06 -1.36 -9.91
N LEU A 19 2.86 -0.60 -9.16
CA LEU A 19 4.30 -0.50 -9.36
C LEU A 19 4.99 -1.87 -9.27
N TYR A 20 4.66 -2.67 -8.26
CA TYR A 20 5.26 -4.00 -8.11
C TYR A 20 4.77 -4.97 -9.19
N ARG A 21 3.50 -4.90 -9.57
CA ARG A 21 2.92 -5.74 -10.64
C ARG A 21 3.60 -5.52 -12.00
N GLN A 22 4.00 -4.30 -12.31
CA GLN A 22 4.77 -3.99 -13.54
C GLN A 22 6.10 -4.75 -13.62
N THR A 23 6.64 -5.22 -12.48
CA THR A 23 7.90 -5.96 -12.41
C THR A 23 7.71 -7.47 -12.21
N GLY A 24 6.48 -7.98 -12.43
CA GLY A 24 6.16 -9.40 -12.34
C GLY A 24 5.63 -9.86 -10.97
N TYR A 25 5.45 -8.98 -9.99
CA TYR A 25 4.94 -9.35 -8.66
C TYR A 25 3.42 -9.17 -8.59
N PHE A 26 2.71 -9.98 -9.39
CA PHE A 26 1.26 -9.91 -9.51
C PHE A 26 0.52 -10.15 -8.18
N GLY A 27 1.08 -10.98 -7.30
CA GLY A 27 0.59 -11.27 -5.96
C GLY A 27 0.83 -10.19 -4.90
N THR A 28 1.33 -9.01 -5.26
CA THR A 28 1.64 -7.95 -4.28
C THR A 28 0.40 -7.52 -3.50
N ARG A 29 0.50 -7.55 -2.17
CA ARG A 29 -0.46 -7.00 -1.22
C ARG A 29 0.15 -5.82 -0.47
N VAL A 30 -0.59 -4.73 -0.35
CA VAL A 30 -0.18 -3.55 0.41
C VAL A 30 -1.17 -3.35 1.55
N VAL A 31 -0.66 -3.22 2.78
CA VAL A 31 -1.46 -3.03 3.99
C VAL A 31 -1.06 -1.70 4.64
N PRO A 32 -2.00 -0.76 4.85
CA PRO A 32 -1.72 0.43 5.63
C PRO A 32 -1.76 0.11 7.13
N GLU A 33 -0.70 0.47 7.84
CA GLU A 33 -0.64 0.51 9.29
C GLU A 33 -0.67 1.98 9.72
N ILE A 34 -1.50 2.31 10.70
CA ILE A 34 -1.57 3.65 11.27
C ILE A 34 -0.83 3.57 12.60
N ASP A 35 0.34 4.19 12.66
CA ASP A 35 1.09 4.28 13.91
C ASP A 35 0.37 5.29 14.84
N GLU A 36 0.30 4.97 16.13
CA GLU A 36 -0.34 5.82 17.13
C GLU A 36 0.38 7.17 17.20
N ILE A 37 -0.28 8.16 16.60
CA ILE A 37 -0.39 9.57 16.97
C ILE A 37 0.67 10.01 18.00
N GLU A 38 1.82 10.51 17.53
CA GLU A 38 2.67 11.34 18.38
C GLU A 38 1.84 12.53 18.88
N GLU A 39 1.74 12.65 20.21
CA GLU A 39 0.88 13.64 20.87
C GLU A 39 1.33 15.08 20.57
N GLU A 40 2.60 15.27 20.20
CA GLU A 40 3.25 16.57 20.02
C GLU A 40 2.79 17.34 18.76
N ASP A 41 2.61 16.67 17.61
CA ASP A 41 2.60 17.37 16.31
C ASP A 41 1.27 17.33 15.52
N GLY A 42 0.22 16.70 16.05
CA GLY A 42 -1.06 16.71 15.32
C GLY A 42 -1.12 15.78 14.09
N ALA A 43 0.01 15.19 13.69
CA ALA A 43 0.14 14.35 12.50
C ALA A 43 -0.49 12.95 12.67
N ILE A 44 -0.86 12.32 11.54
CA ILE A 44 -1.21 10.90 11.45
C ILE A 44 -0.14 10.26 10.58
N HIS A 45 0.59 9.29 11.12
CA HIS A 45 1.60 8.56 10.39
C HIS A 45 0.97 7.30 9.78
N VAL A 46 1.13 7.14 8.46
CA VAL A 46 0.68 5.96 7.73
C VAL A 46 1.90 5.22 7.23
N ARG A 47 2.10 4.00 7.71
CA ARG A 47 3.13 3.08 7.25
C ARG A 47 2.52 2.11 6.25
N TYR A 48 3.07 2.05 5.05
CA TYR A 48 2.65 1.08 4.04
C TYR A 48 3.52 -0.17 4.11
N VAL A 49 2.96 -1.29 4.58
CA VAL A 49 3.63 -2.59 4.57
C VAL A 49 3.37 -3.27 3.23
N VAL A 50 4.44 -3.50 2.47
CA VAL A 50 4.37 -4.17 1.17
C VAL A 50 4.76 -5.63 1.31
N GLN A 51 3.79 -6.50 1.08
CA GLN A 51 3.99 -7.94 0.95
C GLN A 51 4.08 -8.25 -0.55
N ARG A 52 5.31 -8.31 -1.07
CA ARG A 52 5.57 -8.50 -2.50
C ARG A 52 4.93 -9.77 -3.07
N GLY A 53 4.81 -10.82 -2.25
CA GLY A 53 4.43 -12.16 -2.70
C GLY A 53 5.47 -12.74 -3.67
N ASP A 54 5.12 -13.86 -4.29
CA ASP A 54 5.99 -14.50 -5.27
C ASP A 54 5.96 -13.76 -6.61
N GLY A 55 7.10 -13.75 -7.30
CA GLY A 55 7.18 -13.29 -8.68
C GLY A 55 6.47 -14.29 -9.58
N ILE A 56 5.53 -13.81 -10.39
CA ILE A 56 4.81 -14.62 -11.37
C ILE A 56 5.26 -14.16 -12.75
N LEU A 57 5.81 -15.09 -13.53
CA LEU A 57 6.02 -14.87 -14.96
C LEU A 57 4.67 -15.05 -15.66
N LEU A 58 4.17 -13.98 -16.30
CA LEU A 58 2.93 -14.07 -17.05
C LEU A 58 3.23 -14.71 -18.42
N ASP A 59 2.97 -16.00 -18.56
CA ASP A 59 3.26 -16.75 -19.79
C ASP A 59 2.10 -16.65 -20.80
N SER A 60 0.85 -16.68 -20.32
CA SER A 60 -0.37 -16.40 -21.12
C SER A 60 -1.58 -16.07 -20.25
N VAL A 61 -2.56 -15.37 -20.81
CA VAL A 61 -3.90 -15.17 -20.23
C VAL A 61 -4.84 -16.10 -21.00
N VAL A 62 -5.53 -17.00 -20.29
CA VAL A 62 -6.53 -17.92 -20.85
C VAL A 62 -7.92 -17.30 -20.80
#